data_AF-A0A5Y5LYD6-F1
#
_entry.id   AF-A0A5Y5LYD6-F1
#
_cell.length_a   1.000
_cell.length_b   1.000
_cell.length_c   1.000
_cell.angle_alpha   90.00
_cell.angle_beta   90.00
_cell.angle_gamma   90.00
#
_symmetry.space_group_name_H-M   'P 1'
#
loop_
_entity.id
_entity.type
_entity.pdbx_description
1 polymer ?
#
loop_
_entity_poly.entity_id
_entity_poly.type
_entity_poly.pdbx_seq_one_letter_code
_entity_poly.pdbx_strand_id
1 'polypeptide(L)' 'KINKNEESLAVLTDLLKLKLSDEDRARALYIQALTYERMQNIQAEKESLKQCLEIKSASNWQNLCKSKNQILNQ' A
#
# COMPACT_ATOMS: atom_id res chain seq x y z
N LYS A 1 12.80 11.27 18.98
CA LYS A 1 11.42 11.55 18.49
C LYS A 1 11.09 10.42 17.53
N ILE A 2 10.07 9.60 17.81
CA ILE A 2 9.83 8.41 16.99
C ILE A 2 9.17 8.82 15.67
N ASN A 3 9.63 8.25 14.56
CA ASN A 3 9.06 8.48 13.25
C ASN A 3 7.82 7.60 13.08
N LYS A 4 6.63 8.20 13.20
CA LYS A 4 5.35 7.49 13.10
C LYS A 4 5.15 6.78 11.75
N ASN A 5 5.82 7.24 10.69
CA ASN A 5 5.75 6.56 9.39
C ASN A 5 6.53 5.23 9.41
N GLU A 6 7.68 5.19 10.09
CA GLU A 6 8.47 3.96 10.25
C GLU A 6 7.73 2.91 11.10
N GLU A 7 7.09 3.33 12.20
CA GLU A 7 6.23 2.44 13.00
C GLU A 7 5.05 1.91 12.17
N SER A 8 4.40 2.79 11.40
CA SER A 8 3.30 2.41 10.51
C SER A 8 3.76 1.36 9.49
N LEU A 9 4.93 1.55 8.88
CA LEU A 9 5.49 0.58 7.94
C LEU A 9 5.81 -0.75 8.61
N ALA A 10 6.40 -0.74 9.81
CA ALA A 10 6.70 -1.98 10.54
C ALA A 10 5.42 -2.80 10.80
N VAL A 11 4.37 -2.15 11.28
CA VAL A 11 3.06 -2.80 11.52
C VAL A 11 2.45 -3.32 10.22
N LEU A 12 2.47 -2.54 9.14
CA LEU A 12 1.92 -2.95 7.84
C LEU A 12 2.70 -4.13 7.23
N THR A 13 4.04 -4.10 7.34
CA THR A 13 4.90 -5.19 6.87
C THR A 13 4.61 -6.48 7.63
N ASP A 14 4.42 -6.41 8.95
CA ASP A 14 4.08 -7.60 9.74
C ASP A 14 2.66 -8.10 9.44
N LEU A 15 1.69 -7.19 9.27
CA LEU A 15 0.32 -7.52 8.89
C LEU A 15 0.26 -8.24 7.54
N LEU A 16 1.04 -7.79 6.54
CA LEU A 16 1.05 -8.37 5.19
C LEU A 16 1.66 -9.77 5.11
N LYS A 17 2.41 -10.20 6.14
CA LYS A 17 2.91 -11.58 6.27
C LYS A 17 1.81 -12.56 6.70
N LEU A 18 0.71 -12.06 7.29
CA LEU A 18 -0.41 -12.89 7.72
C LEU A 18 -1.32 -13.27 6.54
N LYS A 19 -2.13 -14.31 6.73
CA LYS A 19 -3.18 -14.68 5.78
C LYS A 19 -4.37 -13.74 5.95
N LEU A 20 -4.36 -12.65 5.18
CA LEU A 20 -5.45 -11.68 5.11
C LEU A 20 -6.47 -12.08 4.03
N SER A 21 -7.69 -11.52 4.16
CA SER A 21 -8.61 -11.47 3.03
C SER A 21 -8.02 -10.60 1.91
N ASP A 22 -8.46 -10.80 0.67
CA ASP A 22 -8.01 -9.99 -0.45
C ASP A 22 -8.35 -8.50 -0.27
N GLU A 23 -9.51 -8.19 0.35
CA GLU A 23 -9.93 -6.83 0.70
C GLU A 23 -8.98 -6.20 1.73
N ASP A 24 -8.66 -6.91 2.82
CA ASP A 24 -7.77 -6.40 3.87
C ASP A 24 -6.33 -6.27 3.39
N ARG A 25 -5.89 -7.19 2.52
CA ARG A 25 -4.58 -7.12 1.89
C ARG A 25 -4.47 -5.91 0.96
N ALA A 26 -5.48 -5.66 0.14
CA ALA A 26 -5.54 -4.48 -0.73
C ALA A 26 -5.53 -3.19 0.10
N ARG A 27 -6.31 -3.16 1.20
CA ARG A 27 -6.33 -2.05 2.15
C ARG A 27 -4.95 -1.79 2.76
N ALA A 28 -4.29 -2.82 3.27
CA ALA A 28 -2.98 -2.69 3.90
C ALA A 28 -1.92 -2.18 2.91
N LEU A 29 -1.91 -2.70 1.67
CA LEU A 29 -1.00 -2.24 0.62
C LEU A 29 -1.27 -0.79 0.20
N TYR A 30 -2.54 -0.37 0.11
CA TYR A 30 -2.86 1.02 -0.16
C TYR A 30 -2.38 1.97 0.95
N ILE A 31 -2.58 1.60 2.23
CA ILE A 31 -2.08 2.39 3.36
C ILE A 31 -0.55 2.43 3.36
N GLN A 32 0.11 1.32 2.99
CA GLN A 32 1.56 1.26 2.85
C GLN A 32 2.06 2.24 1.78
N ALA A 33 1.40 2.29 0.61
CA ALA A 33 1.70 3.26 -0.43
C ALA A 33 1.57 4.72 0.07
N LEU A 34 0.47 5.06 0.74
CA LEU A 34 0.28 6.41 1.32
C LEU A 34 1.31 6.75 2.42
N THR A 35 1.84 5.74 3.11
CA THR A 35 2.91 5.94 4.10
C THR A 35 4.24 6.24 3.40
N TYR A 36 4.56 5.51 2.33
CA TYR A 36 5.73 5.80 1.51
C TYR A 36 5.66 7.15 0.81
N GLU A 37 4.47 7.57 0.36
CA GLU A 37 4.23 8.93 -0.15
C GLU A 37 4.64 9.99 0.87
N ARG A 38 4.17 9.87 2.13
CA ARG A 38 4.53 10.81 3.21
C ARG A 38 6.02 10.83 3.53
N MET A 39 6.72 9.75 3.22
CA MET A 39 8.17 9.63 3.35
C MET A 39 8.92 10.04 2.08
N GLN A 40 8.21 10.48 1.04
CA GLN A 40 8.74 10.82 -0.28
C GLN A 40 9.50 9.65 -0.95
N ASN A 41 9.18 8.41 -0.58
CA ASN A 41 9.75 7.21 -1.16
C ASN A 41 8.89 6.70 -2.32
N ILE A 42 9.00 7.37 -3.47
CA ILE A 42 8.17 7.09 -4.66
C ILE A 42 8.37 5.66 -5.18
N GLN A 43 9.58 5.12 -5.08
CA GLN A 43 9.85 3.76 -5.55
C GLN A 43 9.07 2.72 -4.75
N ALA A 44 9.07 2.86 -3.42
CA ALA A 44 8.34 1.95 -2.54
C ALA A 44 6.82 2.18 -2.62
N GLU A 45 6.37 3.42 -2.81
CA GLU A 45 4.97 3.73 -3.08
C GLU A 45 4.47 2.98 -4.34
N LYS A 46 5.22 3.06 -5.45
CA LYS A 46 4.88 2.35 -6.70
C LYS A 46 4.84 0.84 -6.52
N GLU A 47 5.78 0.28 -5.76
CA GLU A 47 5.82 -1.15 -5.49
C GLU A 47 4.59 -1.62 -4.68
N SER A 48 4.23 -0.91 -3.61
CA SER A 48 3.01 -1.22 -2.84
C SER A 48 1.74 -1.14 -3.69
N LEU A 49 1.65 -0.14 -4.58
CA LEU A 49 0.51 -0.01 -5.50
C LEU A 49 0.45 -1.15 -6.53
N LYS A 50 1.60 -1.55 -7.08
CA LYS A 50 1.69 -2.69 -7.99
C LYS A 50 1.20 -3.97 -7.32
N GLN A 51 1.70 -4.27 -6.13
CA GLN A 51 1.27 -5.44 -5.35
C GLN A 51 -0.23 -5.42 -5.05
N CYS A 52 -0.81 -4.23 -4.78
CA CYS A 52 -2.25 -4.07 -4.57
C CYS A 52 -3.05 -4.45 -5.84
N LEU A 53 -2.58 -4.04 -7.01
CA LEU A 53 -3.22 -4.31 -8.31
C LEU A 53 -3.10 -5.77 -8.76
N GLU A 54 -2.12 -6.52 -8.24
CA GLU A 54 -1.93 -7.95 -8.52
C GLU A 54 -2.86 -8.89 -7.72
N ILE A 55 -3.62 -8.36 -6.76
CA ILE A 55 -4.62 -9.15 -6.02
C ILE A 55 -5.72 -9.64 -6.97
N LYS A 56 -6.07 -10.92 -6.89
CA LYS A 56 -6.94 -11.59 -7.87
C LYS A 56 -8.40 -11.16 -7.80
N SER A 57 -8.88 -10.84 -6.60
CA SER A 57 -10.27 -10.45 -6.36
C SER A 57 -10.46 -8.95 -6.44
N ALA A 58 -11.54 -8.51 -7.08
CA ALA A 58 -11.91 -7.10 -7.12
C ALA A 58 -12.15 -6.57 -5.69
N SER A 59 -11.48 -5.47 -5.34
CA SER A 59 -11.62 -4.76 -4.07
C SER A 59 -11.83 -3.27 -4.32
N ASN A 60 -12.59 -2.60 -3.45
CA ASN A 60 -12.70 -1.14 -3.48
C ASN A 60 -11.34 -0.46 -3.31
N TRP A 61 -10.44 -1.08 -2.53
CA TRP A 61 -9.08 -0.57 -2.34
C TRP A 61 -8.22 -0.71 -3.59
N GLN A 62 -8.46 -1.72 -4.44
CA GLN A 62 -7.77 -1.81 -5.73
C GLN A 62 -8.10 -0.65 -6.66
N ASN A 63 -9.35 -0.16 -6.65
CA ASN A 63 -9.72 1.02 -7.41
C ASN A 63 -8.94 2.26 -6.93
N LEU A 64 -8.76 2.41 -5.61
CA LEU A 64 -7.92 3.47 -5.04
C LEU A 64 -6.44 3.31 -5.43
N CYS A 65 -5.92 2.08 -5.39
CA CYS A 65 -4.57 1.76 -5.86
C CYS A 65 -4.37 2.12 -7.34
N LYS A 66 -5.37 1.82 -8.19
CA LYS A 66 -5.33 2.14 -9.62
C LYS A 66 -5.30 3.65 -9.84
N SER A 67 -6.19 4.40 -9.20
CA SER A 67 -6.25 5.86 -9.31
C SER A 67 -4.94 6.50 -8.84
N LYS A 68 -4.39 6.06 -7.70
CA LYS A 68 -3.11 6.57 -7.20
C LYS A 68 -1.96 6.25 -8.15
N ASN A 69 -1.90 5.02 -8.66
CA ASN A 69 -0.86 4.61 -9.60
C ASN A 69 -0.93 5.38 -10.93
N GLN A 70 -2.13 5.77 -11.38
CA GLN A 70 -2.29 6.63 -12.55
C GLN A 70 -1.71 8.02 -12.31
N ILE A 71 -1.94 8.62 -11.14
CA ILE A 71 -1.38 9.94 -10.77
C ILE A 71 0.16 9.91 -10.75
N LEU A 72 0.79 8.83 -10.25
CA LEU A 72 2.25 8.72 -10.15
C LEU A 72 2.97 8.45 -11.49
N ASN A 73 2.23 8.14 -12.55
CA ASN A 73 2.77 7.83 -13.88
C ASN A 73 2.31 8.83 -14.95
N GLN A 74 1.67 9.93 -14.53
CA GLN A 74 1.48 11.14 -15.34
C GLN A 74 2.76 11.97 -15.34
#